data_AF-A0A016VWB2-F1
#
_entry.id   AF-A0A016VWB2-F1
#
_cell.length_a   1.000
_cell.length_b   1.000
_cell.length_c   1.000
_cell.angle_alpha   90.00
_cell.angle_beta   90.00
_cell.angle_gamma   90.00
#
_symmetry.space_group_name_H-M   'P 1'
#
loop_
_entity.id
_entity.type
_entity.pdbx_description
1 polymer ?
#
loop_
_entity_poly.entity_id
_entity_poly.type
_entity_poly.pdbx_seq_one_letter_code
_entity_poly.pdbx_strand_id
1 'polypeptide(L)'
;MKDIVILLDKCEARSNTVRLTITNINIDEHFDRVTFVLAETVHIGQEVSLKVNYVGFVNDKLRGLYQTTYTDLKGKLKMAAVSHCEPMEARRIVPCFDEPKYKAVWNVTIIHPNGTKAIANAMELSETTEPNGKWKVSRFRPTPILASYLVALFVSEFDYDETYTNRGVRFRLWSTPATRHKREFGLKVAITFMELFEEYFGIQDVTMKQDMVALPDFCAGAMENWGLITFRENFLLVYGRPNIVHTSQITVAHELAHQWFGNMVTLKDWNEVWLKEGFAKYFENTMLDNKIDNGLNLYGDLATMDFEKALEKDSFATSHPLCSSIETASEVYESFDDISYSKGSAIIAMTLKIVGEKKFKEGLNRVELCTKGLQILIFTLIYRCFGQLFCHV
;
A
#
# COMPACT_ATOMS: atom_id res chain seq x y z
N MET A 1 -20.93 10.42 -6.41
CA MET A 1 -19.55 10.09 -6.00
C MET A 1 -18.60 10.86 -6.90
N LYS A 2 -17.56 11.46 -6.34
CA LYS A 2 -16.81 12.54 -6.99
C LYS A 2 -16.13 12.21 -8.35
N ASP A 3 -15.87 10.93 -8.68
CA ASP A 3 -15.22 10.55 -9.96
C ASP A 3 -15.85 9.33 -10.69
N ILE A 4 -16.88 8.70 -10.11
CA ILE A 4 -17.60 7.59 -10.75
C ILE A 4 -19.11 7.82 -10.75
N VAL A 5 -19.75 7.40 -11.84
CA VAL A 5 -21.19 7.43 -12.06
C VAL A 5 -21.68 5.99 -12.17
N ILE A 6 -22.53 5.58 -11.23
CA ILE A 6 -23.15 4.26 -11.25
C ILE A 6 -24.23 4.21 -12.34
N LEU A 7 -24.18 3.18 -13.17
CA LEU A 7 -25.20 2.87 -14.16
C LEU A 7 -26.33 2.09 -13.48
N LEU A 8 -27.28 2.83 -12.91
CA LEU A 8 -28.32 2.32 -12.02
C LEU A 8 -29.13 1.17 -12.64
N ASP A 9 -29.45 1.27 -13.94
CA ASP A 9 -30.20 0.28 -14.72
C ASP A 9 -29.43 -1.01 -15.01
N LYS A 10 -28.12 -1.02 -14.75
CA LYS A 10 -27.23 -2.14 -15.01
C LYS A 10 -26.67 -2.78 -13.73
N CYS A 11 -27.26 -2.49 -12.58
CA CYS A 11 -26.91 -3.12 -11.32
C CYS A 11 -27.75 -4.39 -11.08
N GLU A 12 -27.13 -5.42 -10.52
CA GLU A 12 -27.79 -6.69 -10.19
C GLU A 12 -27.39 -7.16 -8.79
N ALA A 13 -28.35 -7.58 -7.98
CA ALA A 13 -28.10 -8.29 -6.72
C ALA A 13 -28.60 -9.73 -6.84
N ARG A 14 -27.83 -10.69 -6.31
CA ARG A 14 -28.20 -12.11 -6.31
C ARG A 14 -27.76 -12.79 -5.04
N SER A 15 -28.57 -13.70 -4.52
CA SER A 15 -28.15 -14.68 -3.52
C SER A 15 -28.10 -16.05 -4.20
N ASN A 16 -26.89 -16.61 -4.33
CA ASN A 16 -26.63 -17.76 -5.21
C ASN A 16 -27.15 -17.50 -6.64
N THR A 17 -28.11 -18.32 -7.10
CA THR A 17 -28.75 -18.18 -8.42
C THR A 17 -29.99 -17.31 -8.41
N VAL A 18 -30.50 -16.94 -7.23
CA VAL A 18 -31.75 -16.18 -7.07
C VAL A 18 -31.47 -14.69 -7.19
N ARG A 19 -32.17 -14.01 -8.10
CA ARG A 19 -32.08 -12.54 -8.24
C ARG A 19 -32.84 -11.87 -7.09
N LEU A 20 -32.19 -10.90 -6.46
CA LEU A 20 -32.80 -10.00 -5.49
C LEU A 20 -33.21 -8.70 -6.19
N THR A 21 -34.37 -8.17 -5.81
CA THR A 21 -34.97 -7.00 -6.44
C THR A 21 -34.41 -5.73 -5.80
N ILE A 22 -33.61 -4.97 -6.55
CA ILE A 22 -33.16 -3.63 -6.14
C ILE A 22 -34.33 -2.67 -6.36
N THR A 23 -34.96 -2.19 -5.29
CA THR A 23 -36.11 -1.28 -5.34
C THR A 23 -35.69 0.18 -5.45
N ASN A 24 -34.53 0.52 -4.90
CA ASN A 24 -33.99 1.88 -4.95
C ASN A 24 -32.45 1.87 -4.83
N ILE A 25 -31.81 2.87 -5.41
CA ILE A 25 -30.38 3.14 -5.27
C ILE A 25 -30.22 4.60 -4.86
N ASN A 26 -29.81 4.83 -3.62
CA ASN A 26 -29.62 6.17 -3.07
C ASN A 26 -28.13 6.52 -3.06
N ILE A 27 -27.78 7.68 -3.60
CA ILE A 27 -26.41 8.21 -3.55
C ILE A 27 -26.39 9.37 -2.56
N ASP A 28 -25.50 9.25 -1.58
CA ASP A 28 -25.25 10.21 -0.53
C ASP A 28 -23.89 10.85 -0.80
N GLU A 29 -23.90 12.04 -1.38
CA GLU A 29 -22.69 12.74 -1.80
C GLU A 29 -21.88 13.30 -0.62
N HIS A 30 -22.53 13.54 0.52
CA HIS A 30 -21.85 14.06 1.70
C HIS A 30 -20.89 13.01 2.28
N PHE A 31 -21.33 11.75 2.35
CA PHE A 31 -20.54 10.63 2.85
C PHE A 31 -19.83 9.83 1.75
N ASP A 32 -19.94 10.24 0.47
CA ASP A 32 -19.46 9.49 -0.69
C ASP A 32 -19.92 8.01 -0.65
N ARG A 33 -21.21 7.80 -0.34
CA ARG A 33 -21.82 6.48 -0.11
C ARG A 33 -22.95 6.19 -1.10
N VAL A 34 -23.09 4.93 -1.47
CA VAL A 34 -24.25 4.42 -2.21
C VAL A 34 -24.98 3.36 -1.38
N THR A 35 -26.31 3.38 -1.39
CA THR A 35 -27.17 2.41 -0.71
C THR A 35 -28.06 1.73 -1.73
N PHE A 36 -27.93 0.40 -1.84
CA PHE A 36 -28.81 -0.45 -2.62
C PHE A 36 -29.90 -1.02 -1.71
N VAL A 37 -31.15 -0.62 -1.93
CA VAL A 37 -32.30 -1.11 -1.17
C VAL A 37 -32.86 -2.33 -1.88
N LEU A 38 -32.94 -3.45 -1.18
CA LEU A 38 -33.50 -4.70 -1.68
C LEU A 38 -34.95 -4.85 -1.22
N ALA A 39 -35.81 -5.45 -2.04
CA ALA A 39 -37.19 -5.79 -1.64
C ALA A 39 -37.19 -6.93 -0.62
N GLU A 40 -36.25 -7.85 -0.77
CA GLU A 40 -36.10 -9.05 0.05
C GLU A 40 -35.21 -8.77 1.27
N THR A 41 -35.56 -9.37 2.40
CA THR A 41 -34.73 -9.35 3.62
C THR A 41 -33.49 -10.23 3.41
N VAL A 42 -32.31 -9.68 3.68
CA VAL A 42 -31.05 -10.45 3.72
C VAL A 42 -30.84 -10.97 5.14
N HIS A 43 -30.63 -12.28 5.28
CA HIS A 43 -30.44 -12.93 6.58
C HIS A 43 -28.97 -13.08 6.96
N ILE A 44 -28.69 -13.19 8.27
CA ILE A 44 -27.33 -13.44 8.78
C ILE A 44 -26.81 -14.76 8.18
N GLY A 45 -25.59 -14.73 7.64
CA GLY A 45 -24.96 -15.89 6.99
C GLY A 45 -25.38 -16.12 5.54
N GLN A 46 -26.30 -15.31 5.00
CA GLN A 46 -26.67 -15.37 3.59
C GLN A 46 -25.62 -14.67 2.72
N GLU A 47 -25.09 -15.40 1.73
CA GLU A 47 -24.21 -14.80 0.73
C GLU A 47 -25.02 -14.04 -0.33
N VAL A 48 -24.61 -12.81 -0.59
CA VAL A 48 -25.19 -11.93 -1.61
C VAL A 48 -24.06 -11.37 -2.47
N SER A 49 -24.21 -11.51 -3.78
CA SER A 49 -23.37 -10.89 -4.79
C SER A 49 -24.04 -9.64 -5.33
N LEU A 50 -23.28 -8.55 -5.38
CA LEU A 50 -23.71 -7.29 -5.98
C LEU A 50 -22.82 -7.00 -7.17
N LYS A 51 -23.42 -6.93 -8.36
CA LYS A 51 -22.78 -6.49 -9.59
C LYS A 51 -23.15 -5.04 -9.82
N VAL A 52 -22.15 -4.17 -9.82
CA VAL A 52 -22.31 -2.74 -10.06
C VAL A 52 -21.60 -2.38 -11.35
N ASN A 53 -22.35 -1.86 -12.32
CA ASN A 53 -21.77 -1.27 -13.51
C ASN A 53 -21.66 0.23 -13.31
N TYR A 54 -20.52 0.81 -13.66
CA TYR A 54 -20.23 2.23 -13.47
C TYR A 54 -19.27 2.71 -14.56
N VAL A 55 -19.21 4.02 -14.73
CA VAL A 55 -18.23 4.71 -15.56
C VAL A 55 -17.52 5.77 -14.74
N GLY A 56 -16.29 6.10 -15.10
CA GLY A 56 -15.51 7.13 -14.42
C GLY A 56 -14.44 7.66 -15.36
N PHE A 57 -13.76 8.72 -14.92
CA PHE A 57 -12.68 9.34 -15.66
C PHE A 57 -11.33 8.97 -15.06
N VAL A 58 -10.34 8.76 -15.93
CA VAL A 58 -8.94 8.83 -15.51
C VAL A 58 -8.64 10.32 -15.30
N ASN A 59 -8.49 10.74 -14.05
CA ASN A 59 -8.36 12.15 -13.68
C ASN A 59 -6.90 12.64 -13.72
N ASP A 60 -6.66 13.91 -13.41
CA ASP A 60 -5.35 14.57 -13.37
C ASP A 60 -4.96 15.07 -11.96
N LYS A 61 -5.56 14.49 -10.91
CA LYS A 61 -5.49 14.95 -9.51
C LYS A 61 -4.62 14.08 -8.61
N LEU A 62 -3.83 13.16 -9.18
CA LEU A 62 -2.91 12.27 -8.45
C LEU A 62 -3.57 11.40 -7.37
N ARG A 63 -4.84 11.01 -7.56
CA ARG A 63 -5.63 10.20 -6.62
C ARG A 63 -6.69 9.37 -7.34
N GLY A 64 -7.17 8.30 -6.70
CA GLY A 64 -8.01 7.32 -7.39
C GLY A 64 -7.27 6.81 -8.62
N LEU A 65 -7.96 6.69 -9.76
CA LEU A 65 -7.33 6.38 -11.05
C LEU A 65 -7.04 7.68 -11.79
N TYR A 66 -5.75 7.99 -11.98
CA TYR A 66 -5.30 9.23 -12.60
C TYR A 66 -4.28 8.97 -13.72
N GLN A 67 -4.02 10.00 -14.52
CA GLN A 67 -3.05 9.99 -15.61
C GLN A 67 -1.75 10.69 -15.19
N THR A 68 -0.62 10.05 -15.47
CA THR A 68 0.72 10.67 -15.48
C THR A 68 1.14 10.93 -16.92
N THR A 69 1.90 11.98 -17.17
CA THR A 69 2.40 12.30 -18.51
C THR A 69 3.93 12.32 -18.54
N TYR A 70 4.50 11.87 -19.66
CA TYR A 70 5.95 11.84 -19.87
C TYR A 70 6.28 12.06 -21.34
N THR A 71 7.52 12.46 -21.61
CA THR A 71 8.01 12.62 -22.98
C THR A 71 8.85 11.42 -23.36
N ASP A 72 8.55 10.78 -24.48
CA ASP A 72 9.36 9.67 -25.00
C ASP A 72 10.69 10.16 -25.60
N LEU A 73 11.56 9.21 -25.99
CA LEU A 73 12.86 9.52 -26.60
C LEU A 73 12.76 10.26 -27.94
N LYS A 74 11.58 10.32 -28.56
CA LYS A 74 11.31 11.02 -29.81
C LYS A 74 10.68 12.41 -29.58
N GLY A 75 10.56 12.84 -28.33
CA GLY A 75 9.95 14.13 -27.97
C GLY A 75 8.42 14.11 -27.99
N LYS A 76 7.78 12.94 -28.09
CA LYS A 76 6.31 12.84 -28.11
C LYS A 76 5.76 12.70 -26.69
N LEU A 77 4.72 13.48 -26.39
CA LEU A 77 3.96 13.35 -25.14
C LEU A 77 3.24 11.99 -25.10
N LYS A 78 3.43 11.28 -24.01
CA LYS A 78 2.85 9.98 -23.69
C LYS A 78 2.15 10.05 -22.34
N MET A 79 1.27 9.08 -22.10
CA MET A 79 0.45 9.01 -20.91
C MET A 79 0.47 7.60 -20.35
N ALA A 80 0.39 7.49 -19.03
CA ALA A 80 0.12 6.25 -18.34
C ALA A 80 -1.01 6.46 -17.33
N ALA A 81 -1.77 5.41 -17.05
CA ALA A 81 -2.78 5.41 -16.00
C ALA A 81 -2.22 4.75 -14.75
N VAL A 82 -2.43 5.38 -13.60
CA VAL A 82 -1.89 4.98 -12.30
C VAL A 82 -3.01 5.09 -11.27
N SER A 83 -3.09 4.15 -10.35
CA SER A 83 -3.93 4.26 -9.16
C SER A 83 -3.17 4.81 -7.95
N HIS A 84 -3.83 5.61 -7.13
CA HIS A 84 -3.41 5.91 -5.76
C HIS A 84 -4.65 5.95 -4.87
N CYS A 85 -4.77 4.96 -3.98
CA CYS A 85 -6.02 4.68 -3.24
C CYS A 85 -5.96 5.06 -1.76
N GLU A 86 -4.78 5.25 -1.18
CA GLU A 86 -4.66 5.64 0.23
C GLU A 86 -5.07 7.11 0.44
N PRO A 87 -5.79 7.44 1.52
CA PRO A 87 -6.43 6.53 2.50
C PRO A 87 -7.79 5.99 2.04
N MET A 88 -8.53 6.74 1.25
CA MET A 88 -9.94 6.44 0.96
C MET A 88 -10.34 6.80 -0.47
N GLU A 89 -9.41 6.62 -1.39
CA GLU A 89 -9.58 6.98 -2.79
C GLU A 89 -9.87 5.76 -3.68
N ALA A 90 -9.92 4.53 -3.13
CA ALA A 90 -10.36 3.34 -3.87
C ALA A 90 -11.82 3.48 -4.33
N ARG A 91 -12.68 4.13 -3.54
CA ARG A 91 -14.07 4.46 -3.91
C ARG A 91 -14.19 5.33 -5.16
N ARG A 92 -13.12 6.00 -5.60
CA ARG A 92 -13.07 6.75 -6.87
C ARG A 92 -12.74 5.86 -8.07
N ILE A 93 -12.33 4.62 -7.83
CA ILE A 93 -12.01 3.65 -8.87
C ILE A 93 -13.13 2.62 -8.97
N VAL A 94 -13.64 2.13 -7.84
CA VAL A 94 -14.62 1.06 -7.76
C VAL A 94 -15.54 1.26 -6.54
N PRO A 95 -16.87 1.09 -6.67
CA PRO A 95 -17.75 1.05 -5.51
C PRO A 95 -17.37 -0.12 -4.58
N CYS A 96 -16.86 0.19 -3.39
CA CYS A 96 -16.41 -0.80 -2.42
C CYS A 96 -16.64 -0.33 -0.97
N PHE A 97 -16.50 -1.25 -0.01
CA PHE A 97 -16.42 -0.91 1.41
C PHE A 97 -15.04 -0.35 1.71
N ASP A 98 -14.88 0.96 1.52
CA ASP A 98 -13.58 1.62 1.49
C ASP A 98 -13.08 2.06 2.87
N GLU A 99 -12.94 1.08 3.77
CA GLU A 99 -12.31 1.21 5.08
C GLU A 99 -11.35 0.01 5.30
N PRO A 100 -10.22 0.21 5.99
CA PRO A 100 -9.12 -0.78 6.04
C PRO A 100 -9.51 -2.14 6.66
N LYS A 101 -10.49 -2.17 7.57
CA LYS A 101 -11.01 -3.41 8.16
C LYS A 101 -11.77 -4.30 7.17
N TYR A 102 -12.35 -3.74 6.11
CA TYR A 102 -13.15 -4.49 5.13
C TYR A 102 -12.27 -5.10 4.05
N LYS A 103 -11.32 -5.95 4.46
CA LYS A 103 -10.42 -6.63 3.53
C LYS A 103 -11.17 -7.66 2.67
N ALA A 104 -10.75 -7.81 1.42
CA ALA A 104 -11.31 -8.77 0.49
C ALA A 104 -10.24 -9.34 -0.45
N VAL A 105 -10.55 -10.45 -1.11
CA VAL A 105 -9.77 -10.93 -2.26
C VAL A 105 -10.19 -10.17 -3.51
N TRP A 106 -9.23 -9.61 -4.24
CA TRP A 106 -9.49 -8.84 -5.45
C TRP A 106 -9.14 -9.66 -6.69
N ASN A 107 -10.11 -9.80 -7.59
CA ASN A 107 -9.94 -10.43 -8.89
C ASN A 107 -9.96 -9.36 -9.97
N VAL A 108 -8.77 -8.98 -10.46
CA VAL A 108 -8.62 -7.84 -11.36
C VAL A 108 -8.52 -8.31 -12.82
N THR A 109 -9.24 -7.62 -13.70
CA THR A 109 -9.05 -7.68 -15.16
C THR A 109 -8.97 -6.26 -15.69
N ILE A 110 -7.95 -5.97 -16.49
CA ILE A 110 -7.72 -4.66 -17.08
C ILE A 110 -7.83 -4.79 -18.60
N ILE A 111 -8.73 -4.02 -19.21
CA ILE A 111 -8.81 -3.86 -20.66
C ILE A 111 -8.09 -2.56 -21.01
N HIS A 112 -7.03 -2.63 -21.81
CA HIS A 112 -6.14 -1.50 -22.08
C HIS A 112 -5.74 -1.39 -23.55
N PRO A 113 -5.32 -0.21 -24.03
CA PRO A 113 -4.96 -0.02 -25.44
C PRO A 113 -3.84 -0.97 -25.88
N ASN A 114 -3.92 -1.47 -27.11
CA ASN A 114 -2.82 -2.23 -27.68
C ASN A 114 -1.55 -1.36 -27.77
N GLY A 115 -0.39 -1.93 -27.46
CA GLY A 115 0.88 -1.21 -27.33
C GLY A 115 1.24 -0.79 -25.90
N THR A 116 0.32 -0.88 -24.94
CA THR A 116 0.63 -0.73 -23.50
C THR A 116 0.75 -2.08 -22.80
N LYS A 117 1.34 -2.06 -21.60
CA LYS A 117 1.37 -3.17 -20.63
C LYS A 117 0.51 -2.77 -19.43
N ALA A 118 -0.18 -3.75 -18.84
CA ALA A 118 -0.94 -3.56 -17.61
C ALA A 118 -0.36 -4.45 -16.51
N ILE A 119 -0.19 -3.88 -15.32
CA ILE A 119 0.17 -4.61 -14.09
C ILE A 119 -0.79 -4.23 -12.96
N ALA A 120 -0.91 -5.14 -12.00
CA ALA A 120 -1.70 -4.97 -10.79
C ALA A 120 -0.97 -5.62 -9.60
N ASN A 121 -1.62 -5.61 -8.42
CA ASN A 121 -1.09 -6.25 -7.21
C ASN A 121 -0.61 -7.69 -7.42
N ALA A 122 -1.43 -8.52 -8.09
CA ALA A 122 -1.16 -9.95 -8.27
C ALA A 122 -0.42 -10.26 -9.58
N MET A 123 0.17 -11.47 -9.66
CA MET A 123 0.80 -11.98 -10.88
C MET A 123 -0.18 -12.05 -12.06
N GLU A 124 0.35 -11.81 -13.26
CA GLU A 124 -0.37 -11.98 -14.52
C GLU A 124 -0.81 -13.44 -14.69
N LEU A 125 -2.06 -13.64 -15.09
CA LEU A 125 -2.66 -14.96 -15.36
C LEU A 125 -2.74 -15.23 -16.86
N SER A 126 -3.23 -14.26 -17.63
CA SER A 126 -3.27 -14.34 -19.10
C SER A 126 -3.43 -12.96 -19.73
N GLU A 127 -2.98 -12.82 -20.97
CA GLU A 127 -3.23 -11.65 -21.81
C GLU A 127 -3.83 -12.14 -23.14
N THR A 128 -4.93 -11.54 -23.58
CA THR A 128 -5.52 -11.77 -24.90
C THR A 128 -5.74 -10.45 -25.62
N THR A 129 -5.94 -10.49 -26.94
CA THR A 129 -6.31 -9.30 -27.74
C THR A 129 -7.76 -9.42 -28.15
N GLU A 130 -8.52 -8.33 -28.05
CA GLU A 130 -9.91 -8.30 -28.54
C GLU A 130 -9.98 -8.50 -30.06
N PRO A 131 -11.10 -8.99 -30.62
CA PRO A 131 -11.25 -9.22 -32.06
C PRO A 131 -10.95 -8.00 -32.95
N ASN A 132 -11.14 -6.78 -32.41
CA ASN A 132 -10.87 -5.53 -33.13
C ASN A 132 -9.37 -5.18 -33.21
N GLY A 133 -8.48 -5.90 -32.50
CA GLY A 133 -7.04 -5.65 -32.45
C GLY A 133 -6.60 -4.40 -31.68
N LYS A 134 -7.54 -3.60 -31.17
CA LYS A 134 -7.29 -2.30 -30.53
C LYS A 134 -7.06 -2.40 -29.04
N TRP A 135 -7.61 -3.42 -28.40
CA TRP A 135 -7.55 -3.59 -26.95
C TRP A 135 -6.93 -4.93 -26.57
N LYS A 136 -6.16 -4.91 -25.49
CA LYS A 136 -5.67 -6.07 -24.79
C LYS A 136 -6.47 -6.28 -23.51
N VAL A 137 -6.68 -7.54 -23.14
CA VAL A 137 -7.36 -7.97 -21.92
C VAL A 137 -6.36 -8.71 -21.05
N SER A 138 -5.86 -8.03 -20.02
CA SER A 138 -4.93 -8.57 -19.04
C SER A 138 -5.69 -9.04 -17.80
N ARG A 139 -5.57 -10.34 -17.48
CA ARG A 139 -6.18 -10.95 -16.30
C ARG A 139 -5.09 -11.28 -15.29
N PHE A 140 -5.38 -11.08 -14.01
CA PHE A 140 -4.46 -11.34 -12.92
C PHE A 140 -4.97 -12.46 -12.03
N ARG A 141 -4.07 -13.09 -11.28
CA ARG A 141 -4.45 -14.04 -10.23
C ARG A 141 -5.21 -13.31 -9.10
N PRO A 142 -6.02 -14.03 -8.29
CA PRO A 142 -6.60 -13.45 -7.08
C PRO A 142 -5.51 -12.92 -6.14
N THR A 143 -5.73 -11.76 -5.53
CA THR A 143 -4.83 -11.24 -4.48
C THR A 143 -4.93 -12.09 -3.20
N PRO A 144 -3.94 -12.01 -2.29
CA PRO A 144 -4.20 -12.22 -0.87
C PRO A 144 -5.34 -11.33 -0.37
N ILE A 145 -5.86 -11.60 0.83
CA ILE A 145 -6.87 -10.72 1.45
C ILE A 145 -6.25 -9.32 1.65
N LEU A 146 -6.81 -8.32 0.96
CA LEU A 146 -6.22 -6.99 0.76
C LEU A 146 -7.24 -5.91 1.13
N ALA A 147 -6.78 -4.86 1.83
CA ALA A 147 -7.58 -3.68 2.10
C ALA A 147 -7.74 -2.83 0.81
N SER A 148 -8.86 -2.12 0.67
CA SER A 148 -9.17 -1.34 -0.54
C SER A 148 -8.11 -0.29 -0.88
N TYR A 149 -7.52 0.37 0.13
CA TYR A 149 -6.51 1.40 -0.06
C TYR A 149 -5.20 0.89 -0.72
N LEU A 150 -4.98 -0.43 -0.72
CA LEU A 150 -3.81 -1.07 -1.34
C LEU A 150 -4.08 -1.59 -2.76
N VAL A 151 -5.30 -1.42 -3.29
CA VAL A 151 -5.59 -1.82 -4.67
C VAL A 151 -4.80 -0.94 -5.63
N ALA A 152 -4.01 -1.58 -6.48
CA ALA A 152 -3.15 -0.90 -7.44
C ALA A 152 -3.28 -1.42 -8.87
N LEU A 153 -3.33 -0.47 -9.80
CA LEU A 153 -3.43 -0.65 -11.24
C LEU A 153 -2.42 0.29 -11.91
N PHE A 154 -1.66 -0.22 -12.87
CA PHE A 154 -0.78 0.60 -13.69
C PHE A 154 -0.84 0.16 -15.15
N VAL A 155 -1.07 1.10 -16.05
CA VAL A 155 -1.13 0.86 -17.50
C VAL A 155 -0.24 1.88 -18.21
N SER A 156 0.77 1.42 -18.93
CA SER A 156 1.74 2.31 -19.56
C SER A 156 2.46 1.67 -20.74
N GLU A 157 3.22 2.49 -21.49
CA GLU A 157 4.26 2.00 -22.41
C GLU A 157 5.62 1.88 -21.71
N PHE A 158 5.67 1.84 -20.37
CA PHE A 158 6.93 1.70 -19.66
C PHE A 158 7.56 0.33 -19.95
N ASP A 159 8.87 0.28 -19.73
CA ASP A 159 9.61 -0.97 -19.73
C ASP A 159 10.18 -1.23 -18.35
N TYR A 160 10.67 -2.45 -18.14
CA TYR A 160 11.19 -2.86 -16.84
C TYR A 160 12.46 -3.68 -16.97
N ASP A 161 13.24 -3.67 -15.88
CA ASP A 161 14.26 -4.67 -15.64
C ASP A 161 13.70 -5.68 -14.62
N GLU A 162 14.01 -6.97 -14.78
CA GLU A 162 13.47 -8.06 -13.97
C GLU A 162 14.59 -8.85 -13.30
N THR A 163 14.34 -9.31 -12.08
CA THR A 163 15.23 -10.19 -11.30
C THR A 163 14.43 -10.94 -10.23
N TYR A 164 15.10 -11.75 -9.42
CA TYR A 164 14.49 -12.60 -8.39
C TYR A 164 15.30 -12.52 -7.10
N THR A 165 14.61 -12.60 -5.95
CA THR A 165 15.28 -12.85 -4.67
C THR A 165 15.77 -14.29 -4.58
N ASN A 166 16.63 -14.58 -3.60
CA ASN A 166 17.10 -15.92 -3.26
C ASN A 166 15.97 -16.90 -2.93
N ARG A 167 14.80 -16.40 -2.46
CA ARG A 167 13.59 -17.19 -2.21
C ARG A 167 12.62 -17.25 -3.39
N GLY A 168 13.01 -16.71 -4.55
CA GLY A 168 12.25 -16.78 -5.79
C GLY A 168 11.14 -15.73 -5.93
N VAL A 169 11.12 -14.68 -5.11
CA VAL A 169 10.17 -13.56 -5.29
C VAL A 169 10.61 -12.74 -6.50
N ARG A 170 9.72 -12.57 -7.49
CA ARG A 170 10.05 -11.83 -8.72
C ARG A 170 9.98 -10.33 -8.51
N PHE A 171 11.07 -9.61 -8.77
CA PHE A 171 11.13 -8.15 -8.73
C PHE A 171 11.19 -7.57 -10.14
N ARG A 172 10.44 -6.49 -10.36
CA ARG A 172 10.60 -5.66 -11.56
C ARG A 172 10.60 -4.19 -11.19
N LEU A 173 11.45 -3.42 -11.87
CA LEU A 173 11.46 -1.97 -11.73
C LEU A 173 11.08 -1.32 -13.07
N TRP A 174 9.96 -0.60 -13.06
CA TRP A 174 9.34 0.06 -14.20
C TRP A 174 9.69 1.54 -14.22
N SER A 175 10.13 2.06 -15.37
CA SER A 175 10.29 3.50 -15.55
C SER A 175 10.13 3.92 -17.01
N THR A 176 10.13 5.22 -17.27
CA THR A 176 10.11 5.73 -18.65
C THR A 176 11.32 5.22 -19.45
N PRO A 177 11.25 5.16 -20.80
CA PRO A 177 12.40 4.83 -21.63
C PRO A 177 13.62 5.74 -21.40
N ALA A 178 13.40 7.02 -21.07
CA ALA A 178 14.46 7.99 -20.81
C ALA A 178 15.28 7.68 -19.55
N THR A 179 14.67 7.02 -18.57
CA THR A 179 15.28 6.71 -17.26
C THR A 179 15.67 5.25 -17.10
N ARG A 180 15.64 4.46 -18.18
CA ARG A 180 15.97 3.01 -18.15
C ARG A 180 17.33 2.71 -17.52
N HIS A 181 18.35 3.49 -17.86
CA HIS A 181 19.71 3.28 -17.37
C HIS A 181 19.91 3.57 -15.86
N LYS A 182 18.85 3.99 -15.14
CA LYS A 182 18.91 4.35 -13.71
C LYS A 182 18.24 3.32 -12.79
N ARG A 183 17.70 2.23 -13.35
CA ARG A 183 16.91 1.23 -12.62
C ARG A 183 17.77 0.27 -11.79
N GLU A 184 18.97 -0.04 -12.27
CA GLU A 184 19.84 -1.06 -11.68
C GLU A 184 20.03 -0.88 -10.17
N PHE A 185 20.32 0.34 -9.73
CA PHE A 185 20.51 0.64 -8.32
C PHE A 185 19.25 0.38 -7.50
N GLY A 186 18.10 0.95 -7.90
CA GLY A 186 16.84 0.79 -7.17
C GLY A 186 16.43 -0.69 -7.06
N LEU A 187 16.64 -1.46 -8.13
CA LEU A 187 16.34 -2.89 -8.15
C LEU A 187 17.27 -3.69 -7.21
N LYS A 188 18.57 -3.38 -7.21
CA LYS A 188 19.54 -3.99 -6.28
C LYS A 188 19.18 -3.70 -4.82
N VAL A 189 18.85 -2.44 -4.50
CA VAL A 189 18.43 -2.02 -3.16
C VAL A 189 17.18 -2.79 -2.72
N ALA A 190 16.19 -2.89 -3.60
CA ALA A 190 14.93 -3.55 -3.28
C ALA A 190 15.08 -5.04 -2.97
N ILE A 191 15.85 -5.79 -3.77
CA ILE A 191 16.14 -7.20 -3.49
C ILE A 191 16.84 -7.33 -2.13
N THR A 192 17.84 -6.48 -1.88
CA THR A 192 18.63 -6.56 -0.65
C THR A 192 17.75 -6.37 0.57
N PHE A 193 16.86 -5.37 0.56
CA PHE A 193 15.93 -5.14 1.66
C PHE A 193 14.87 -6.23 1.79
N MET A 194 14.31 -6.70 0.68
CA MET A 194 13.33 -7.79 0.74
C MET A 194 13.94 -9.03 1.40
N GLU A 195 15.16 -9.43 1.00
CA GLU A 195 15.84 -10.57 1.60
C GLU A 195 16.19 -10.34 3.08
N LEU A 196 16.62 -9.13 3.45
CA LEU A 196 16.86 -8.75 4.84
C LEU A 196 15.59 -8.83 5.69
N PHE A 197 14.46 -8.35 5.18
CA PHE A 197 13.19 -8.41 5.88
C PHE A 197 12.68 -9.85 6.02
N GLU A 198 12.75 -10.65 4.95
CA GLU A 198 12.40 -12.08 5.00
C GLU A 198 13.29 -12.86 5.98
N GLU A 199 14.58 -12.53 6.06
CA GLU A 199 15.53 -13.08 7.03
C GLU A 199 15.16 -12.66 8.46
N TYR A 200 14.90 -11.36 8.69
CA TYR A 200 14.64 -10.81 10.02
C TYR A 200 13.29 -11.28 10.60
N PHE A 201 12.23 -11.25 9.79
CA PHE A 201 10.89 -11.68 10.21
C PHE A 201 10.74 -13.19 10.15
N GLY A 202 11.54 -13.89 9.32
CA GLY A 202 11.37 -15.32 9.09
C GLY A 202 10.09 -15.67 8.33
N ILE A 203 9.44 -14.68 7.70
CA ILE A 203 8.19 -14.80 6.96
C ILE A 203 8.48 -14.39 5.51
N GLN A 204 8.08 -15.21 4.55
CA GLN A 204 8.21 -14.89 3.12
C GLN A 204 7.02 -14.06 2.63
N ASP A 205 7.24 -13.12 1.72
CA ASP A 205 6.12 -12.37 1.11
C ASP A 205 5.26 -13.30 0.24
N VAL A 206 3.98 -13.38 0.60
CA VAL A 206 2.99 -14.28 -0.03
C VAL A 206 2.60 -13.87 -1.45
N THR A 207 2.89 -12.63 -1.87
CA THR A 207 2.59 -12.19 -3.25
C THR A 207 3.47 -12.88 -4.29
N MET A 208 4.66 -13.34 -3.89
CA MET A 208 5.71 -13.90 -4.75
C MET A 208 6.15 -12.99 -5.91
N LYS A 209 5.74 -11.71 -5.91
CA LYS A 209 6.20 -10.71 -6.87
C LYS A 209 6.11 -9.31 -6.29
N GLN A 210 6.99 -8.44 -6.75
CA GLN A 210 7.00 -7.03 -6.42
C GLN A 210 7.34 -6.21 -7.66
N ASP A 211 6.37 -5.45 -8.17
CA ASP A 211 6.62 -4.40 -9.15
C ASP A 211 6.92 -3.09 -8.41
N MET A 212 7.89 -2.33 -8.91
CA MET A 212 8.27 -1.01 -8.38
C MET A 212 8.21 -0.01 -9.53
N VAL A 213 7.34 0.99 -9.45
CA VAL A 213 7.09 1.91 -10.57
C VAL A 213 7.62 3.30 -10.23
N ALA A 214 8.58 3.79 -11.01
CA ALA A 214 9.10 5.15 -10.92
C ALA A 214 8.25 6.11 -11.77
N LEU A 215 7.49 6.99 -11.11
CA LEU A 215 6.50 7.89 -11.71
C LEU A 215 7.02 9.33 -11.81
N PRO A 216 6.83 10.01 -12.96
CA PRO A 216 7.17 11.42 -13.14
C PRO A 216 6.46 12.35 -12.15
N ASP A 217 5.19 12.07 -11.88
CA ASP A 217 4.30 12.81 -10.98
C ASP A 217 3.57 11.84 -10.04
N PHE A 218 3.66 12.13 -8.74
CA PHE A 218 3.02 11.37 -7.67
C PHE A 218 2.78 12.31 -6.48
N CYS A 219 1.66 12.20 -5.78
CA CYS A 219 1.32 13.11 -4.67
C CYS A 219 2.19 12.91 -3.42
N ALA A 220 2.58 11.66 -3.15
CA ALA A 220 3.44 11.26 -2.02
C ALA A 220 4.89 11.02 -2.47
N GLY A 221 5.75 10.55 -1.56
CA GLY A 221 7.09 10.06 -1.90
C GLY A 221 7.02 8.69 -2.58
N ALA A 222 6.28 7.77 -1.96
CA ALA A 222 5.97 6.44 -2.46
C ALA A 222 4.65 5.93 -1.83
N MET A 223 4.21 4.73 -2.22
CA MET A 223 3.00 4.07 -1.71
C MET A 223 3.14 2.56 -1.85
N GLU A 224 2.86 1.84 -0.77
CA GLU A 224 3.29 0.46 -0.51
C GLU A 224 2.43 -0.63 -1.16
N ASN A 225 1.62 -0.30 -2.17
CA ASN A 225 0.54 -1.18 -2.63
C ASN A 225 1.05 -2.61 -2.84
N TRP A 226 0.40 -3.59 -2.20
CA TRP A 226 0.99 -4.94 -2.03
C TRP A 226 1.27 -5.59 -3.40
N GLY A 227 2.55 -5.85 -3.71
CA GLY A 227 3.00 -6.38 -4.99
C GLY A 227 3.16 -5.37 -6.14
N LEU A 228 2.78 -4.10 -5.95
CA LEU A 228 2.96 -2.99 -6.91
C LEU A 228 3.20 -1.65 -6.18
N ILE A 229 4.43 -1.42 -5.76
CA ILE A 229 4.81 -0.18 -5.06
C ILE A 229 5.04 0.93 -6.10
N THR A 230 4.52 2.13 -5.85
CA THR A 230 4.71 3.31 -6.71
C THR A 230 5.58 4.33 -6.01
N PHE A 231 6.48 4.97 -6.75
CA PHE A 231 7.44 5.96 -6.24
C PHE A 231 7.46 7.19 -7.13
N ARG A 232 7.74 8.36 -6.56
CA ARG A 232 8.34 9.45 -7.36
C ARG A 232 9.70 9.02 -7.89
N GLU A 233 10.06 9.41 -9.12
CA GLU A 233 11.31 8.97 -9.76
C GLU A 233 12.56 9.16 -8.88
N ASN A 234 12.69 10.28 -8.17
CA ASN A 234 13.87 10.58 -7.34
C ASN A 234 13.94 9.81 -6.01
N PHE A 235 12.91 9.03 -5.67
CA PHE A 235 12.88 8.15 -4.49
C PHE A 235 13.17 6.69 -4.84
N LEU A 236 13.34 6.37 -6.13
CA LEU A 236 13.62 5.01 -6.59
C LEU A 236 14.80 4.94 -7.56
N LEU A 237 14.97 5.96 -8.41
CA LEU A 237 16.02 6.03 -9.41
C LEU A 237 17.16 6.94 -8.94
N VAL A 238 18.40 6.49 -9.15
CA VAL A 238 19.59 7.25 -8.77
C VAL A 238 20.20 7.99 -9.96
N TYR A 239 20.57 9.25 -9.70
CA TYR A 239 21.12 10.19 -10.68
C TYR A 239 22.61 10.51 -10.42
N GLY A 240 23.32 9.64 -9.71
CA GLY A 240 24.74 9.83 -9.37
C GLY A 240 25.03 10.90 -8.31
N ARG A 241 24.02 11.29 -7.51
CA ARG A 241 24.17 12.25 -6.40
C ARG A 241 24.03 11.53 -5.05
N PRO A 242 24.96 11.71 -4.09
CA PRO A 242 24.91 11.01 -2.81
C PRO A 242 23.58 11.16 -2.05
N ASN A 243 22.99 12.36 -2.01
CA ASN A 243 21.72 12.56 -1.30
C ASN A 243 20.57 11.73 -1.92
N ILE A 244 20.54 11.58 -3.25
CA ILE A 244 19.51 10.80 -3.96
C ILE A 244 19.67 9.30 -3.69
N VAL A 245 20.92 8.82 -3.53
CA VAL A 245 21.21 7.43 -3.15
C VAL A 245 20.58 7.10 -1.81
N HIS A 246 20.82 7.94 -0.80
CA HIS A 246 20.29 7.75 0.55
C HIS A 246 18.76 7.83 0.58
N THR A 247 18.18 8.86 -0.05
CA THR A 247 16.71 8.98 -0.14
C THR A 247 16.10 7.75 -0.79
N SER A 248 16.71 7.22 -1.86
CA SER A 248 16.22 6.01 -2.50
C SER A 248 16.30 4.79 -1.60
N GLN A 249 17.40 4.59 -0.88
CA GLN A 249 17.52 3.46 0.03
C GLN A 249 16.53 3.53 1.19
N ILE A 250 16.39 4.70 1.82
CA ILE A 250 15.45 4.93 2.93
C ILE A 250 14.03 4.63 2.49
N THR A 251 13.58 5.24 1.38
CA THR A 251 12.21 5.06 0.92
C THR A 251 11.94 3.64 0.45
N VAL A 252 12.87 3.00 -0.28
CA VAL A 252 12.69 1.58 -0.66
C VAL A 252 12.60 0.67 0.58
N ALA A 253 13.37 0.94 1.64
CA ALA A 253 13.27 0.20 2.89
C ALA A 253 11.91 0.39 3.57
N HIS A 254 11.40 1.63 3.63
CA HIS A 254 10.09 1.98 4.19
C HIS A 254 8.97 1.21 3.50
N GLU A 255 8.90 1.31 2.16
CA GLU A 255 7.85 0.66 1.36
C GLU A 255 7.91 -0.86 1.43
N LEU A 256 9.11 -1.44 1.56
CA LEU A 256 9.27 -2.89 1.73
C LEU A 256 8.93 -3.36 3.14
N ALA A 257 9.17 -2.55 4.18
CA ALA A 257 8.71 -2.85 5.53
C ALA A 257 7.17 -2.93 5.62
N HIS A 258 6.47 -2.10 4.84
CA HIS A 258 5.02 -2.11 4.77
C HIS A 258 4.42 -3.42 4.26
N GLN A 259 5.18 -4.26 3.54
CA GLN A 259 4.70 -5.58 3.10
C GLN A 259 4.30 -6.46 4.31
N TRP A 260 4.93 -6.26 5.46
CA TRP A 260 4.52 -6.85 6.74
C TRP A 260 3.61 -5.91 7.55
N PHE A 261 3.99 -4.63 7.69
CA PHE A 261 3.30 -3.65 8.54
C PHE A 261 2.50 -2.63 7.74
N GLY A 262 1.24 -2.94 7.48
CA GLY A 262 0.35 -2.18 6.60
C GLY A 262 -0.42 -3.13 5.69
N ASN A 263 0.31 -4.03 5.04
CA ASN A 263 -0.24 -4.97 4.05
C ASN A 263 -0.70 -6.28 4.69
N MET A 264 0.25 -7.12 5.13
CA MET A 264 -0.06 -8.40 5.78
C MET A 264 -0.82 -8.19 7.08
N VAL A 265 -0.26 -7.38 7.99
CA VAL A 265 -0.94 -6.93 9.20
C VAL A 265 -1.37 -5.49 8.96
N THR A 266 -2.68 -5.25 8.83
CA THR A 266 -3.23 -3.92 8.56
C THR A 266 -3.86 -3.35 9.83
N LEU A 267 -3.88 -2.03 9.94
CA LEU A 267 -4.64 -1.29 10.94
C LEU A 267 -6.13 -1.67 10.87
N LYS A 268 -6.81 -1.56 12.01
CA LYS A 268 -8.27 -1.76 12.03
C LYS A 268 -8.99 -0.53 11.49
N ASP A 269 -8.51 0.65 11.86
CA ASP A 269 -9.10 1.93 11.49
C ASP A 269 -8.01 3.02 11.47
N TRP A 270 -8.25 4.13 10.77
CA TRP A 270 -7.24 5.14 10.45
C TRP A 270 -6.68 5.86 11.69
N ASN A 271 -7.37 5.77 12.84
CA ASN A 271 -6.84 6.26 14.11
C ASN A 271 -5.60 5.48 14.60
N GLU A 272 -5.24 4.40 13.91
CA GLU A 272 -4.08 3.56 14.21
C GLU A 272 -2.99 3.65 13.13
N VAL A 273 -2.99 4.71 12.32
CA VAL A 273 -2.01 4.92 11.22
C VAL A 273 -0.57 4.75 11.68
N TRP A 274 -0.22 5.19 12.89
CA TRP A 274 1.13 5.02 13.45
C TRP A 274 1.59 3.55 13.51
N LEU A 275 0.67 2.58 13.51
CA LEU A 275 1.01 1.16 13.51
C LEU A 275 1.56 0.68 12.16
N LYS A 276 1.16 1.30 11.04
CA LYS A 276 1.81 1.04 9.76
C LYS A 276 3.04 1.94 9.61
N GLU A 277 2.87 3.24 9.81
CA GLU A 277 3.90 4.23 9.47
C GLU A 277 5.06 4.23 10.46
N GLY A 278 4.79 4.14 11.76
CA GLY A 278 5.82 4.08 12.78
C GLY A 278 6.66 2.81 12.68
N PHE A 279 6.06 1.67 12.34
CA PHE A 279 6.80 0.42 12.13
C PHE A 279 7.65 0.47 10.86
N ALA A 280 7.11 0.95 9.74
CA ALA A 280 7.90 1.14 8.53
C ALA A 280 9.06 2.12 8.75
N LYS A 281 8.79 3.24 9.44
CA LYS A 281 9.78 4.25 9.83
C LYS A 281 10.88 3.67 10.74
N TYR A 282 10.50 2.83 11.69
CA TYR A 282 11.47 2.15 12.56
C TYR A 282 12.37 1.18 11.78
N PHE A 283 11.78 0.43 10.85
CA PHE A 283 12.49 -0.58 10.08
C PHE A 283 13.36 0.01 8.96
N GLU A 284 12.99 1.12 8.32
CA GLU A 284 13.90 1.83 7.41
C GLU A 284 15.19 2.21 8.14
N ASN A 285 15.07 2.80 9.34
CA ASN A 285 16.23 3.28 10.09
C ASN A 285 17.16 2.12 10.47
N THR A 286 16.60 1.03 11.00
CA THR A 286 17.38 -0.09 11.55
C THR A 286 17.99 -1.00 10.47
N MET A 287 17.33 -1.17 9.33
CA MET A 287 17.80 -2.10 8.29
C MET A 287 18.84 -1.48 7.36
N LEU A 288 18.84 -0.15 7.21
CA LEU A 288 19.84 0.57 6.42
C LEU A 288 21.28 0.33 6.89
N ASP A 289 21.47 0.15 8.20
CA ASP A 289 22.78 -0.09 8.82
C ASP A 289 23.47 -1.37 8.27
N ASN A 290 22.72 -2.31 7.67
CA ASN A 290 23.21 -3.68 7.58
C ASN A 290 23.86 -4.16 6.27
N LYS A 291 23.54 -3.74 5.03
CA LYS A 291 24.10 -4.45 3.84
C LYS A 291 24.30 -3.69 2.52
N ILE A 292 23.97 -2.40 2.38
CA ILE A 292 23.84 -1.81 1.03
C ILE A 292 25.04 -0.98 0.56
N ASP A 293 25.76 -0.27 1.43
CA ASP A 293 26.97 0.47 1.01
C ASP A 293 27.96 0.70 2.16
N ASN A 294 29.04 -0.09 2.19
CA ASN A 294 30.28 0.15 2.96
C ASN A 294 30.14 0.50 4.47
N GLY A 295 29.05 0.13 5.13
CA GLY A 295 28.91 0.31 6.58
C GLY A 295 28.65 1.76 7.01
N LEU A 296 27.94 2.56 6.20
CA LEU A 296 27.34 3.80 6.67
C LEU A 296 26.29 3.48 7.74
N ASN A 297 26.71 3.56 9.00
CA ASN A 297 25.80 3.46 10.14
C ASN A 297 25.00 4.74 10.28
N LEU A 298 23.93 4.83 9.48
CA LEU A 298 22.99 5.95 9.51
C LEU A 298 21.90 5.75 10.55
N TYR A 299 21.81 4.57 11.18
CA TYR A 299 20.75 4.29 12.15
C TYR A 299 20.77 5.30 13.29
N GLY A 300 21.95 5.57 13.87
CA GLY A 300 22.10 6.54 14.95
C GLY A 300 21.58 7.92 14.55
N ASP A 301 22.03 8.42 13.40
CA ASP A 301 21.67 9.75 12.90
C ASP A 301 20.17 9.84 12.56
N LEU A 302 19.63 8.86 11.82
CA LEU A 302 18.23 8.86 11.41
C LEU A 302 17.27 8.71 12.60
N ALA A 303 17.56 7.79 13.53
CA ALA A 303 16.74 7.60 14.72
C ALA A 303 16.77 8.84 15.62
N THR A 304 17.92 9.51 15.75
CA THR A 304 18.02 10.78 16.48
C THR A 304 17.23 11.87 15.77
N MET A 305 17.36 12.02 14.45
CA MET A 305 16.59 13.01 13.68
C MET A 305 15.08 12.81 13.81
N ASP A 306 14.59 11.57 13.75
CA ASP A 306 13.17 11.27 13.96
C ASP A 306 12.74 11.58 15.40
N PHE A 307 13.55 11.22 16.39
CA PHE A 307 13.24 11.53 17.78
C PHE A 307 13.17 13.05 18.05
N GLU A 308 14.08 13.84 17.49
CA GLU A 308 14.07 15.30 17.59
C GLU A 308 12.83 15.90 16.92
N LYS A 309 12.47 15.46 15.70
CA LYS A 309 11.23 15.89 15.02
C LYS A 309 9.98 15.55 15.83
N ALA A 310 9.94 14.35 16.40
CA ALA A 310 8.84 13.92 17.25
C ALA A 310 8.71 14.82 18.47
N LEU A 311 9.80 15.13 19.17
CA LEU A 311 9.78 16.04 20.33
C LEU A 311 9.36 17.47 19.95
N GLU A 312 9.85 17.98 18.82
CA GLU A 312 9.47 19.32 18.34
C GLU A 312 7.95 19.37 18.11
N LYS A 313 7.41 18.43 17.35
CA LYS A 313 5.98 18.38 17.01
C LYS A 313 5.10 18.12 18.22
N ASP A 314 5.54 17.24 19.11
CA ASP A 314 4.81 16.88 20.32
C ASP A 314 4.90 17.95 21.43
N SER A 315 5.77 18.94 21.28
CA SER A 315 5.88 20.07 22.23
C SER A 315 4.76 21.11 22.06
N PHE A 316 4.07 21.12 20.93
CA PHE A 316 2.98 22.06 20.67
C PHE A 316 1.67 21.62 21.33
N ALA A 317 0.91 22.58 21.87
CA ALA A 317 -0.43 22.32 22.42
C ALA A 317 -1.44 21.82 21.35
N THR A 318 -1.12 22.02 20.07
CA THR A 318 -1.89 21.52 18.92
C THR A 318 -1.46 20.12 18.47
N SER A 319 -0.52 19.48 19.17
CA SER A 319 -0.18 18.07 18.93
C SER A 319 -1.39 17.16 19.22
N HIS A 320 -1.27 15.88 18.86
CA HIS A 320 -2.26 14.86 19.14
C HIS A 320 -1.63 13.56 19.69
N PRO A 321 -2.41 12.71 20.37
CA PRO A 321 -1.97 11.36 20.72
C PRO A 321 -1.72 10.50 19.46
N LEU A 322 -0.89 9.46 19.59
CA LEU A 322 -0.66 8.47 18.52
C LEU A 322 -1.96 7.77 18.07
N CYS A 323 -2.91 7.59 18.99
CA CYS A 323 -4.27 7.16 18.68
C CYS A 323 -5.25 8.29 19.00
N SER A 324 -5.66 9.04 17.99
CA SER A 324 -6.67 10.11 18.09
C SER A 324 -8.05 9.61 17.63
N SER A 325 -9.12 10.35 17.93
CA SER A 325 -10.41 10.07 17.28
C SER A 325 -10.39 10.64 15.86
N ILE A 326 -10.96 9.91 14.91
CA ILE A 326 -11.11 10.33 13.52
C ILE A 326 -12.57 10.19 13.14
N GLU A 327 -13.16 11.29 12.68
CA GLU A 327 -14.55 11.37 12.24
C GLU A 327 -14.66 11.75 10.76
N THR A 328 -13.66 12.43 10.21
CA THR A 328 -13.70 12.94 8.83
C THR A 328 -12.56 12.46 7.96
N ALA A 329 -12.75 12.57 6.65
CA ALA A 329 -11.71 12.28 5.67
C ALA A 329 -10.47 13.18 5.83
N SER A 330 -10.65 14.46 6.16
CA SER A 330 -9.54 15.42 6.34
C SER A 330 -8.66 15.01 7.51
N GLU A 331 -9.27 14.61 8.63
CA GLU A 331 -8.55 14.16 9.83
C GLU A 331 -7.73 12.89 9.55
N VAL A 332 -8.17 12.02 8.64
CA VAL A 332 -7.35 10.89 8.18
C VAL A 332 -6.11 11.39 7.46
N TYR A 333 -6.23 12.34 6.53
CA TYR A 333 -5.05 12.90 5.85
C TYR A 333 -4.11 13.63 6.82
N GLU A 334 -4.67 14.34 7.79
CA GLU A 334 -3.91 15.07 8.81
C GLU A 334 -3.16 14.14 9.77
N SER A 335 -3.61 12.88 9.95
CA SER A 335 -2.91 11.91 10.80
C SER A 335 -1.66 11.31 10.15
N PHE A 336 -1.42 11.54 8.85
CA PHE A 336 -0.16 11.19 8.18
C PHE A 336 0.90 12.28 8.44
N ASP A 337 1.38 12.36 9.67
CA ASP A 337 2.27 13.42 10.15
C ASP A 337 3.47 12.89 10.95
N ASP A 338 4.35 13.79 11.38
CA ASP A 338 5.55 13.43 12.15
C ASP A 338 5.21 12.75 13.50
N ILE A 339 4.01 12.94 14.07
CA ILE A 339 3.56 12.20 15.24
C ILE A 339 3.35 10.72 14.88
N SER A 340 2.58 10.42 13.84
CA SER A 340 2.36 9.03 13.43
C SER A 340 3.65 8.32 12.98
N TYR A 341 4.51 9.00 12.24
CA TYR A 341 5.75 8.43 11.71
C TYR A 341 6.86 8.41 12.77
N SER A 342 7.34 9.58 13.17
CA SER A 342 8.57 9.72 13.97
C SER A 342 8.34 9.38 15.45
N LYS A 343 7.25 9.87 16.08
CA LYS A 343 6.93 9.48 17.47
C LYS A 343 6.54 8.00 17.53
N GLY A 344 5.80 7.50 16.54
CA GLY A 344 5.50 6.07 16.40
C GLY A 344 6.77 5.21 16.37
N SER A 345 7.73 5.55 15.50
CA SER A 345 9.04 4.89 15.40
C SER A 345 9.81 4.91 16.74
N ALA A 346 9.87 6.06 17.41
CA ALA A 346 10.56 6.20 18.69
C ALA A 346 9.95 5.31 19.78
N ILE A 347 8.62 5.23 19.88
CA ILE A 347 7.93 4.36 20.84
C ILE A 347 8.18 2.89 20.54
N ILE A 348 8.25 2.49 19.27
CA ILE A 348 8.60 1.12 18.88
C ILE A 348 10.05 0.81 19.28
N ALA A 349 10.98 1.72 19.02
CA ALA A 349 12.38 1.59 19.43
C ALA A 349 12.52 1.45 20.95
N MET A 350 11.83 2.29 21.72
CA MET A 350 11.77 2.20 23.19
C MET A 350 11.20 0.86 23.65
N THR A 351 10.10 0.42 23.03
CA THR A 351 9.46 -0.87 23.34
C THR A 351 10.44 -2.02 23.12
N LEU A 352 11.16 -2.04 21.99
CA LEU A 352 12.19 -3.05 21.72
C LEU A 352 13.28 -3.05 22.79
N LYS A 353 13.76 -1.87 23.22
CA LYS A 353 14.80 -1.77 24.27
C LYS A 353 14.32 -2.26 25.63
N ILE A 354 13.04 -2.06 25.96
CA ILE A 354 12.44 -2.53 27.22
C ILE A 354 12.27 -4.05 27.19
N VAL A 355 11.72 -4.62 26.11
CA VAL A 355 11.36 -6.05 26.05
C VAL A 355 12.52 -6.96 25.63
N GLY A 356 13.52 -6.39 24.95
CA GLY A 356 14.65 -7.10 24.36
C GLY A 356 14.34 -7.69 22.97
N GLU A 357 15.34 -7.69 22.09
CA GLU A 357 15.20 -8.05 20.67
C GLU A 357 14.59 -9.45 20.45
N LYS A 358 15.02 -10.45 21.23
CA LYS A 358 14.50 -11.82 21.12
C LYS A 358 12.99 -11.87 21.36
N LYS A 359 12.49 -11.20 22.40
CA LYS A 359 11.07 -11.19 22.75
C LYS A 359 10.26 -10.33 21.79
N PHE A 360 10.83 -9.24 21.32
CA PHE A 360 10.24 -8.42 20.26
C PHE A 360 10.00 -9.25 18.99
N LYS A 361 11.02 -9.94 18.47
CA LYS A 361 10.92 -10.83 17.31
C LYS A 361 9.93 -11.98 17.53
N GLU A 362 10.00 -12.68 18.67
CA GLU A 362 9.02 -13.72 19.03
C GLU A 362 7.57 -13.20 19.01
N GLY A 363 7.38 -11.94 19.38
CA GLY A 363 6.08 -11.30 19.38
C GLY A 363 5.58 -10.94 17.97
N LEU A 364 6.47 -10.41 17.10
CA LEU A 364 6.15 -10.13 15.70
C LEU A 364 5.70 -11.40 14.96
N ASN A 365 6.45 -12.49 15.10
CA ASN A 365 6.19 -13.72 14.33
C ASN A 365 4.87 -14.42 14.73
N ARG A 366 4.34 -14.16 15.93
CA ARG A 366 3.08 -14.76 16.39
C ARG A 366 1.84 -14.06 15.83
N VAL A 367 1.99 -12.88 15.25
CA VAL A 367 0.86 -12.08 14.77
C VAL A 367 0.32 -12.56 13.43
N GLU A 368 1.13 -13.28 12.66
CA GLU A 368 0.67 -14.03 11.49
C GLU A 368 -0.48 -15.00 11.83
N LEU A 369 -0.44 -15.65 13.02
CA LEU A 369 -1.43 -16.63 13.46
C LEU A 369 -2.75 -16.01 13.95
N CYS A 370 -2.75 -14.71 14.22
CA CYS A 370 -3.92 -13.98 14.68
C CYS A 370 -4.22 -12.91 13.64
N THR A 371 -5.05 -13.23 12.65
CA THR A 371 -5.58 -12.35 11.58
C THR A 371 -6.37 -11.12 12.07
N LYS A 372 -6.12 -10.66 13.30
CA LYS A 372 -6.86 -9.65 14.04
C LYS A 372 -6.10 -8.31 14.12
N GLY A 373 -5.60 -7.78 13.00
CA GLY A 373 -5.08 -6.40 12.90
C GLY A 373 -3.87 -6.01 13.77
N LEU A 374 -3.28 -4.83 13.51
CA LEU A 374 -2.06 -4.32 14.18
C LEU A 374 -2.28 -3.91 15.65
N GLN A 375 -3.50 -3.50 16.06
CA GLN A 375 -3.74 -3.08 17.44
C GLN A 375 -3.61 -4.24 18.43
N ILE A 376 -4.13 -5.41 18.05
CA ILE A 376 -4.00 -6.64 18.85
C ILE A 376 -2.55 -7.10 18.88
N LEU A 377 -1.75 -6.85 17.83
CA LEU A 377 -0.30 -7.06 17.84
C LEU A 377 0.37 -6.28 18.98
N ILE A 378 0.15 -4.97 19.09
CA ILE A 378 0.80 -4.17 20.14
C ILE A 378 0.26 -4.49 21.53
N PHE A 379 -1.05 -4.60 21.72
CA PHE A 379 -1.59 -4.98 23.03
C PHE A 379 -1.13 -6.38 23.44
N THR A 380 -1.03 -7.34 22.52
CA THR A 380 -0.50 -8.68 22.83
C THR A 380 1.00 -8.64 23.13
N LEU A 381 1.78 -7.83 22.40
CA LEU A 381 3.21 -7.59 22.65
C LEU A 381 3.41 -7.01 24.06
N ILE A 382 2.74 -5.90 24.38
CA ILE A 382 2.84 -5.19 25.66
C ILE A 382 2.28 -6.05 26.80
N TYR A 383 1.07 -6.59 26.66
CA TYR A 383 0.42 -7.38 27.72
C TYR A 383 1.17 -8.67 28.03
N ARG A 384 1.81 -9.32 27.06
CA ARG A 384 2.63 -10.53 27.35
C ARG A 384 3.96 -10.19 27.99
N CYS A 385 4.56 -9.05 27.66
CA CYS A 385 5.81 -8.61 28.28
C CYS A 385 5.57 -8.16 29.72
N PHE A 386 4.56 -7.33 29.98
CA PHE A 386 4.26 -6.81 31.32
C PHE A 386 3.40 -7.77 32.15
N GLY A 387 2.51 -8.56 31.55
CA GLY A 387 1.70 -9.54 32.26
C GLY A 387 2.53 -10.66 32.90
N GLN A 388 3.69 -11.01 32.33
CA GLN A 388 4.63 -11.93 32.96
C GLN A 388 5.48 -11.27 34.06
N LEU A 389 5.72 -9.95 33.98
CA LEU A 389 6.42 -9.18 35.03
C LEU A 389 5.58 -8.99 36.29
N PHE A 390 4.23 -8.93 36.19
CA PHE A 390 3.33 -8.76 37.33
C PHE A 390 2.75 -10.06 37.92
N CYS A 391 2.98 -11.22 37.30
CA CYS A 391 2.57 -12.51 37.87
C CYS A 391 3.63 -13.15 38.81
N HIS A 392 4.74 -12.45 39.08
CA HIS A 392 5.78 -12.89 40.02
C HIS A 392 6.06 -11.87 41.14
N VAL A 393 5.04 -11.12 41.56
CA VAL A 393 5.05 -10.38 42.84
C VAL A 393 3.95 -10.92 43.74
#